data_AF-A0A4Q2JT62-F1
#
_entry.id   AF-A0A4Q2JT62-F1
#
_cell.length_a   1.000
_cell.length_b   1.000
_cell.length_c   1.000
_cell.angle_alpha   90.00
_cell.angle_beta   90.00
_cell.angle_gamma   90.00
#
_symmetry.space_group_name_H-M   'P 1'
#
loop_
_entity.id
_entity.type
_entity.pdbx_description
1 polymer ?
#
loop_
_entity_poly.entity_id
_entity_poly.type
_entity_poly.pdbx_seq_one_letter_code
_entity_poly.pdbx_strand_id
1 'polypeptide(L)'
;MRILSRTTLALTAAAAIATFGIAAPAHAAPPAHSNAPSASAMAGAPAGQDVTITYDLNRGAQAVADQVCELDGGEVPCDDVADSTTKKASTYSVDLTGLSVGDHVFTVTFVLTDGGTASASAEFTIEQTLEEACAYLTGILTTSETETWVWKCIANPYTGSIPTVIELVETGIEVLTPYCPSGDFAGSFASAPPLLGEWYCNA
;
A
#
# COMPACT_ATOMS: atom_id res chain seq x y z
N MET A 1 2.24 -64.88 -5.15
CA MET A 1 1.31 -64.20 -6.07
C MET A 1 1.80 -62.77 -6.21
N ARG A 2 2.54 -62.48 -7.30
CA ARG A 2 3.15 -61.16 -7.57
C ARG A 2 2.18 -60.37 -8.44
N ILE A 3 1.77 -59.19 -7.99
CA ILE A 3 1.07 -58.21 -8.81
C ILE A 3 2.05 -57.06 -9.07
N LEU A 4 2.47 -56.95 -10.32
CA LEU A 4 3.23 -55.85 -10.92
C LEU A 4 2.24 -54.97 -11.68
N SER A 5 2.22 -53.66 -11.40
CA SER A 5 1.87 -52.54 -12.32
C SER A 5 1.49 -51.32 -11.47
N ARG A 6 1.74 -50.06 -11.84
CA ARG A 6 2.52 -49.37 -12.88
C ARG A 6 2.48 -47.89 -12.43
N THR A 7 3.65 -47.30 -12.22
CA THR A 7 4.06 -45.98 -12.77
C THR A 7 3.04 -44.83 -12.80
N THR A 8 3.29 -43.79 -12.01
CA THR A 8 3.14 -42.39 -12.47
C THR A 8 4.26 -41.53 -11.86
N LEU A 9 5.09 -40.95 -12.72
CA LEU A 9 5.99 -39.84 -12.40
C LEU A 9 5.15 -38.62 -11.98
N ALA A 10 5.62 -37.87 -10.99
CA ALA A 10 5.44 -36.42 -10.96
C ALA A 10 6.78 -35.80 -10.53
N LEU A 11 7.49 -35.29 -11.54
CA LEU A 11 8.53 -34.29 -11.40
C LEU A 11 7.82 -32.97 -11.05
N THR A 12 8.19 -32.31 -9.96
CA THR A 12 8.00 -30.85 -9.87
C THR A 12 9.25 -30.23 -9.28
N ALA A 13 9.79 -29.33 -10.09
CA ALA A 13 11.09 -28.70 -9.96
C ALA A 13 11.14 -27.71 -8.80
N ALA A 14 12.36 -27.51 -8.31
CA ALA A 14 12.72 -26.41 -7.44
C ALA A 14 12.43 -25.05 -8.10
N ALA A 15 11.89 -24.12 -7.31
CA ALA A 15 12.00 -22.70 -7.57
C ALA A 15 12.44 -22.02 -6.26
N ALA A 16 13.75 -21.92 -6.08
CA ALA A 16 14.31 -20.95 -5.16
C ALA A 16 14.04 -19.57 -5.77
N ILE A 17 13.09 -18.84 -5.20
CA ILE A 17 12.85 -17.44 -5.57
C ILE A 17 13.98 -16.64 -4.94
N ALA A 18 15.07 -16.50 -5.68
CA ALA A 18 16.01 -15.41 -5.50
C ALA A 18 15.31 -14.15 -6.01
N THR A 19 14.71 -13.36 -5.13
CA THR A 19 14.34 -11.99 -5.46
C THR A 19 15.64 -11.20 -5.61
N PHE A 20 16.02 -11.01 -6.87
CA PHE A 20 16.85 -9.90 -7.29
C PHE A 20 16.09 -8.61 -6.97
N GLY A 21 16.34 -8.05 -5.78
CA GLY A 21 16.08 -6.63 -5.56
C GLY A 21 17.04 -5.85 -6.45
N ILE A 22 16.54 -5.39 -7.59
CA ILE A 22 17.23 -4.42 -8.44
C ILE A 22 17.38 -3.19 -7.56
N ALA A 23 18.57 -3.00 -6.99
CA ALA A 23 18.93 -1.72 -6.42
C ALA A 23 18.74 -0.69 -7.55
N ALA A 24 17.73 0.17 -7.42
CA ALA A 24 17.71 1.42 -8.16
C ALA A 24 19.11 2.04 -8.01
N PRO A 25 19.70 2.63 -9.07
CA PRO A 25 20.96 3.31 -8.91
C PRO A 25 20.74 4.39 -7.85
N ALA A 26 21.30 4.17 -6.66
CA ALA A 26 21.45 5.20 -5.66
C ALA A 26 22.29 6.28 -6.32
N HIS A 27 21.63 7.28 -6.89
CA HIS A 27 22.26 8.52 -7.30
C HIS A 27 22.72 9.14 -5.98
N ALA A 28 23.97 8.85 -5.61
CA ALA A 28 24.57 9.39 -4.42
C ALA A 28 24.33 10.90 -4.42
N ALA A 29 23.67 11.39 -3.36
CA ALA A 29 23.38 12.79 -3.22
C ALA A 29 24.68 13.59 -3.46
N PRO A 30 24.67 14.61 -4.34
CA PRO A 30 25.87 15.41 -4.58
C PRO A 30 26.41 15.98 -3.27
N PRO A 31 27.74 16.13 -3.10
CA PRO A 31 28.30 16.76 -1.91
C PRO A 31 27.70 18.16 -1.72
N ALA A 32 27.56 18.61 -0.46
CA ALA A 32 26.86 19.84 -0.06
C ALA A 32 27.37 21.16 -0.69
N HIS A 33 28.41 21.11 -1.52
CA HIS A 33 28.98 22.24 -2.29
C HIS A 33 28.84 22.08 -3.81
N SER A 34 28.13 21.05 -4.27
CA SER A 34 27.90 20.80 -5.69
C SER A 34 26.81 21.73 -6.22
N ASN A 35 27.10 22.40 -7.33
CA ASN A 35 26.08 23.08 -8.12
C ASN A 35 25.30 22.11 -9.02
N ALA A 36 25.45 20.80 -8.88
CA ALA A 36 24.67 19.83 -9.66
C ALA A 36 23.18 19.91 -9.29
N PRO A 37 22.27 19.61 -10.22
CA PRO A 37 20.86 19.40 -9.89
C PRO A 37 20.71 18.28 -8.84
N SER A 38 19.83 18.49 -7.87
CA SER A 38 19.49 17.49 -6.85
C SER A 38 18.03 17.65 -6.47
N ALA A 39 17.34 16.53 -6.30
CA ALA A 39 15.98 16.47 -5.81
C ALA A 39 15.90 15.62 -4.54
N SER A 40 14.86 15.85 -3.75
CA SER A 40 14.47 15.00 -2.62
C SER A 40 12.95 14.81 -2.63
N ALA A 41 12.47 13.67 -2.13
CA ALA A 41 11.06 13.39 -2.00
C ALA A 41 10.81 12.76 -0.63
N MET A 42 9.63 13.03 -0.07
CA MET A 42 9.19 12.53 1.22
C MET A 42 7.69 12.28 1.17
N ALA A 43 7.29 11.07 1.57
CA ALA A 43 5.89 10.77 1.77
C ALA A 43 5.43 11.30 3.14
N GLY A 44 4.25 11.90 3.16
CA GLY A 44 3.51 12.13 4.40
C GLY A 44 3.04 10.81 5.02
N ALA A 45 2.49 10.89 6.23
CA ALA A 45 1.79 9.75 6.80
C ALA A 45 0.51 9.49 5.99
N PRO A 46 0.25 8.25 5.54
CA PRO A 46 -1.01 7.91 4.89
C PRO A 46 -2.23 8.18 5.78
N ALA A 47 -3.32 8.63 5.15
CA ALA A 47 -4.62 8.82 5.78
C ALA A 47 -5.65 7.95 5.05
N GLY A 48 -5.84 6.72 5.51
CA GLY A 48 -6.56 5.70 4.73
C GLY A 48 -5.77 5.35 3.47
N GLN A 49 -6.43 5.43 2.31
CA GLN A 49 -5.85 5.14 0.99
C GLN A 49 -5.26 6.37 0.29
N ASP A 50 -5.04 7.47 1.03
CA ASP A 50 -4.53 8.73 0.49
C ASP A 50 -3.17 9.08 1.12
N VAL A 51 -2.27 9.66 0.33
CA VAL A 51 -0.98 10.17 0.82
C VAL A 51 -0.59 11.44 0.06
N THR A 52 -0.05 12.42 0.79
CA THR A 52 0.59 13.59 0.19
C THR A 52 2.09 13.33 0.07
N ILE A 53 2.65 13.45 -1.14
CA ILE A 53 4.10 13.43 -1.34
C ILE A 53 4.58 14.88 -1.44
N THR A 54 5.61 15.23 -0.68
CA THR A 54 6.33 16.51 -0.82
C THR A 54 7.67 16.23 -1.47
N TYR A 55 8.06 17.04 -2.45
CA TYR A 55 9.36 16.90 -3.10
C TYR A 55 9.97 18.26 -3.43
N ASP A 56 11.30 18.30 -3.36
CA ASP A 56 12.11 19.49 -3.53
C ASP A 56 13.08 19.31 -4.69
N LEU A 57 13.41 20.42 -5.34
CA LEU A 57 14.46 20.54 -6.35
C LEU A 57 15.34 21.71 -5.97
N ASN A 58 16.67 21.55 -5.98
CA ASN A 58 17.61 22.65 -5.72
C ASN A 58 17.73 23.66 -6.89
N ARG A 59 16.61 23.94 -7.57
CA ARG A 59 16.44 24.88 -8.67
C ARG A 59 15.10 25.57 -8.51
N GLY A 60 15.00 26.81 -8.98
CA GLY A 60 13.69 27.47 -9.08
C GLY A 60 12.90 26.95 -10.29
N ALA A 61 11.58 27.00 -10.21
CA ALA A 61 10.64 26.56 -11.25
C ALA A 61 11.02 27.00 -12.68
N GLN A 62 11.56 28.21 -12.88
CA GLN A 62 11.98 28.70 -14.20
C GLN A 62 13.12 27.90 -14.87
N ALA A 63 13.83 27.07 -14.11
CA ALA A 63 14.89 26.21 -14.63
C ALA A 63 14.35 24.85 -15.08
N VAL A 64 13.10 24.51 -14.77
CA VAL A 64 12.47 23.23 -15.11
C VAL A 64 11.87 23.34 -16.52
N ALA A 65 12.31 22.45 -17.40
CA ALA A 65 11.77 22.29 -18.74
C ALA A 65 10.63 21.27 -18.76
N ASP A 66 10.77 20.22 -17.95
CA ASP A 66 9.80 19.12 -17.87
C ASP A 66 9.86 18.44 -16.50
N GLN A 67 8.77 17.77 -16.14
CA GLN A 67 8.62 17.02 -14.91
C GLN A 67 7.77 15.78 -15.16
N VAL A 68 8.24 14.64 -14.68
CA VAL A 68 7.54 13.36 -14.77
C VAL A 68 7.40 12.78 -13.38
N CYS A 69 6.18 12.37 -13.01
CA CYS A 69 5.88 11.69 -11.77
C CYS A 69 5.38 10.28 -12.09
N GLU A 70 5.89 9.31 -11.34
CA GLU A 70 5.54 7.91 -11.47
C GLU A 70 5.17 7.34 -10.11
N LEU A 71 4.14 6.50 -10.06
CA LEU A 71 3.79 5.67 -8.93
C LEU A 71 3.88 4.21 -9.37
N ASP A 72 4.73 3.43 -8.71
CA ASP A 72 4.96 2.00 -9.01
C ASP A 72 5.33 1.73 -10.48
N GLY A 73 6.00 2.70 -11.12
CA GLY A 73 6.40 2.65 -12.52
C GLY A 73 5.30 3.01 -13.52
N GLY A 74 4.12 3.44 -13.06
CA GLY A 74 3.07 4.04 -13.88
C GLY A 74 3.07 5.55 -13.77
N GLU A 75 2.93 6.26 -14.90
CA GLU A 75 2.87 7.72 -14.93
C GLU A 75 1.63 8.25 -14.19
N VAL A 76 1.82 9.22 -13.31
CA VAL A 76 0.78 9.93 -12.58
C VAL A 76 0.94 11.45 -12.78
N PRO A 77 -0.13 12.25 -12.67
CA PRO A 77 -0.02 13.69 -12.73
C PRO A 77 0.94 14.22 -11.64
N CYS A 78 1.81 15.15 -12.01
CA CYS A 78 2.50 16.01 -11.05
C CYS A 78 1.63 17.23 -10.71
N ASP A 79 1.89 17.90 -9.58
CA ASP A 79 1.46 19.30 -9.45
C ASP A 79 2.24 20.16 -10.45
N ASP A 80 1.54 21.02 -11.19
CA ASP A 80 2.14 21.83 -12.24
C ASP A 80 3.18 22.82 -11.68
N VAL A 81 4.47 22.50 -11.87
CA VAL A 81 5.60 23.42 -11.65
C VAL A 81 5.43 24.71 -12.46
N ALA A 82 4.78 24.61 -13.63
CA ALA A 82 4.54 25.70 -14.57
C ALA A 82 3.60 26.80 -14.06
N ASP A 83 2.70 26.46 -13.12
CA ASP A 83 1.71 27.40 -12.56
C ASP A 83 2.22 28.16 -11.32
N SER A 84 3.47 27.92 -10.92
CA SER A 84 4.06 28.68 -9.81
C SER A 84 4.32 30.14 -10.20
N THR A 85 3.43 31.04 -9.75
CA THR A 85 3.60 32.50 -9.89
C THR A 85 4.81 33.06 -9.13
N THR A 86 5.43 32.23 -8.29
CA THR A 86 6.66 32.54 -7.55
C THR A 86 7.88 31.95 -8.24
N LYS A 87 8.73 32.83 -8.80
CA LYS A 87 10.03 32.50 -9.45
C LYS A 87 11.03 31.68 -8.60
N LYS A 88 10.69 31.37 -7.34
CA LYS A 88 11.52 30.68 -6.36
C LYS A 88 10.91 29.37 -5.83
N ALA A 89 9.78 28.90 -6.35
CA ALA A 89 9.29 27.59 -5.93
C ALA A 89 10.34 26.53 -6.27
N SER A 90 10.76 25.84 -5.22
CA SER A 90 11.73 24.74 -5.21
C SER A 90 11.15 23.52 -4.48
N THR A 91 9.90 23.62 -4.04
CA THR A 91 9.16 22.66 -3.23
C THR A 91 7.79 22.52 -3.85
N TYR A 92 7.34 21.29 -3.97
CA TYR A 92 6.12 20.90 -4.64
C TYR A 92 5.45 19.77 -3.86
N SER A 93 4.19 19.53 -4.16
CA SER A 93 3.42 18.44 -3.57
C SER A 93 2.74 17.61 -4.66
N VAL A 94 2.16 16.49 -4.28
CA VAL A 94 1.09 15.83 -5.03
C VAL A 94 0.27 15.04 -4.03
N ASP A 95 -1.05 15.11 -4.15
CA ASP A 95 -1.97 14.29 -3.39
C ASP A 95 -2.34 13.04 -4.21
N LEU A 96 -1.92 11.88 -3.73
CA LEU A 96 -2.28 10.59 -4.28
C LEU A 96 -3.49 10.06 -3.50
N THR A 97 -4.52 9.58 -4.21
CA THR A 97 -5.78 9.15 -3.59
C THR A 97 -6.23 7.80 -4.10
N GLY A 98 -6.99 7.06 -3.28
CA GLY A 98 -7.55 5.77 -3.66
C GLY A 98 -6.49 4.70 -3.99
N LEU A 99 -5.36 4.76 -3.30
CA LEU A 99 -4.25 3.83 -3.44
C LEU A 99 -4.62 2.46 -2.88
N SER A 100 -4.13 1.40 -3.53
CA SER A 100 -4.30 0.05 -3.02
C SER A 100 -3.54 -0.17 -1.70
N VAL A 101 -3.96 -1.13 -0.90
CA VAL A 101 -3.18 -1.59 0.26
C VAL A 101 -1.87 -2.22 -0.22
N GLY A 102 -0.75 -1.84 0.40
CA GLY A 102 0.57 -2.37 0.10
C GLY A 102 1.68 -1.33 0.08
N ASP A 103 2.87 -1.78 -0.31
CA ASP A 103 4.04 -0.92 -0.48
C ASP A 103 4.00 -0.21 -1.82
N HIS A 104 4.35 1.07 -1.80
CA HIS A 104 4.34 1.96 -2.96
C HIS A 104 5.65 2.72 -3.08
N VAL A 105 6.05 3.00 -4.32
CA VAL A 105 7.21 3.83 -4.63
C VAL A 105 6.79 4.96 -5.56
N PHE A 106 6.82 6.18 -5.04
CA PHE A 106 6.70 7.38 -5.85
C PHE A 106 8.07 7.81 -6.35
N THR A 107 8.18 8.16 -7.63
CA THR A 107 9.38 8.73 -8.25
C THR A 107 9.04 10.02 -8.97
N VAL A 108 9.85 11.06 -8.78
CA VAL A 108 9.79 12.29 -9.56
C VAL A 108 11.11 12.48 -10.31
N THR A 109 11.01 12.83 -11.59
CA THR A 109 12.15 13.19 -12.44
C THR A 109 11.94 14.60 -12.99
N PHE A 110 12.93 15.44 -12.78
CA PHE A 110 13.01 16.78 -13.33
C PHE A 110 13.99 16.83 -14.50
N VAL A 111 13.56 17.44 -15.59
CA VAL A 111 14.44 17.83 -16.70
C VAL A 111 14.57 19.35 -16.68
N LEU A 112 15.81 19.82 -16.69
CA LEU A 112 16.11 21.24 -16.67
C LEU A 112 16.31 21.81 -18.08
N THR A 113 16.08 23.11 -18.22
CA THR A 113 16.27 23.87 -19.46
C THR A 113 17.72 23.88 -19.97
N ASP A 114 18.69 23.64 -19.09
CA ASP A 114 20.11 23.49 -19.44
C ASP A 114 20.50 22.05 -19.82
N GLY A 115 19.53 21.13 -19.85
CA GLY A 115 19.71 19.70 -20.14
C GLY A 115 20.12 18.86 -18.93
N GLY A 116 20.28 19.45 -17.74
CA GLY A 116 20.50 18.71 -16.50
C GLY A 116 19.27 17.91 -16.08
N THR A 117 19.47 16.83 -15.33
CA THR A 117 18.38 16.04 -14.75
C THR A 117 18.59 15.84 -13.26
N ALA A 118 17.49 15.70 -12.52
CA ALA A 118 17.48 15.31 -11.11
C ALA A 118 16.29 14.40 -10.85
N SER A 119 16.46 13.39 -10.02
CA SER A 119 15.39 12.46 -9.65
C SER A 119 15.36 12.25 -8.14
N ALA A 120 14.18 11.97 -7.60
CA ALA A 120 14.00 11.56 -6.21
C ALA A 120 12.87 10.55 -6.10
N SER A 121 12.91 9.72 -5.05
CA SER A 121 11.87 8.75 -4.75
C SER A 121 11.47 8.80 -3.29
N ALA A 122 10.22 8.43 -3.02
CA ALA A 122 9.68 8.25 -1.69
C ALA A 122 8.96 6.90 -1.62
N GLU A 123 9.31 6.10 -0.63
CA GLU A 123 8.65 4.83 -0.34
C GLU A 123 7.65 5.05 0.79
N PHE A 124 6.48 4.43 0.69
CA PHE A 124 5.46 4.45 1.72
C PHE A 124 4.59 3.19 1.63
N THR A 125 3.88 2.87 2.71
CA THR A 125 2.98 1.72 2.78
C THR A 125 1.58 2.21 3.10
N ILE A 126 0.61 1.85 2.25
CA ILE A 126 -0.80 2.02 2.57
C ILE A 126 -1.24 0.80 3.38
N GLU A 127 -1.48 1.02 4.66
CA GLU A 127 -2.07 0.02 5.53
C GLU A 127 -3.59 0.02 5.36
N GLN A 128 -4.18 -1.17 5.43
CA GLN A 128 -5.62 -1.28 5.56
C GLN A 128 -6.03 -0.83 6.97
N THR A 129 -7.13 -0.09 7.10
CA THR A 129 -7.71 0.20 8.42
C THR A 129 -8.65 -0.91 8.88
N LEU A 130 -8.93 -1.02 10.17
CA LEU A 130 -9.91 -2.00 10.69
C LEU A 130 -11.30 -1.83 10.05
N GLU A 131 -11.70 -0.58 9.78
CA GLU A 131 -12.98 -0.28 9.13
C GLU A 131 -13.00 -0.80 7.68
N GLU A 132 -11.95 -0.54 6.91
CA GLU A 132 -11.82 -1.05 5.55
C GLU A 132 -11.68 -2.57 5.50
N ALA A 133 -10.95 -3.15 6.45
CA ALA A 133 -10.80 -4.60 6.63
C ALA A 133 -12.16 -5.28 6.89
N CYS A 134 -12.98 -4.69 7.75
CA CYS A 134 -14.33 -5.18 8.01
C CYS A 134 -15.25 -4.97 6.79
N ALA A 135 -15.17 -3.81 6.14
CA ALA A 135 -15.95 -3.51 4.94
C ALA A 135 -15.60 -4.43 3.76
N TYR A 136 -14.35 -4.85 3.62
CA TYR A 136 -13.91 -5.84 2.63
C TYR A 136 -14.66 -7.17 2.76
N LEU A 137 -14.96 -7.59 4.00
CA LEU A 137 -15.79 -8.76 4.28
C LEU A 137 -17.28 -8.50 4.05
N THR A 138 -17.67 -7.32 3.56
CA THR A 138 -19.04 -6.79 3.57
C THR A 138 -19.63 -6.72 4.99
N GLY A 139 -18.75 -6.54 5.96
CA GLY A 139 -19.09 -6.49 7.37
C GLY A 139 -19.47 -5.11 7.86
N ILE A 140 -20.12 -5.09 9.02
CA ILE A 140 -20.41 -3.89 9.80
C ILE A 140 -19.52 -3.90 11.03
N LEU A 141 -18.69 -2.87 11.17
CA LEU A 141 -17.84 -2.66 12.33
C LEU A 141 -18.63 -1.99 13.46
N THR A 142 -18.49 -2.52 14.67
CA THR A 142 -19.00 -1.92 15.90
C THR A 142 -17.86 -1.86 16.92
N THR A 143 -17.78 -0.78 17.68
CA THR A 143 -16.85 -0.64 18.81
C THR A 143 -17.63 -0.56 20.12
N SER A 144 -17.03 -1.03 21.21
CA SER A 144 -17.63 -0.94 22.54
C SER A 144 -16.57 -0.58 23.58
N GLU A 145 -16.96 0.27 24.52
CA GLU A 145 -16.16 0.63 25.69
C GLU A 145 -16.61 -0.11 26.96
N THR A 146 -17.75 -0.81 26.90
CA THR A 146 -18.41 -1.39 28.08
C THR A 146 -18.58 -2.90 27.99
N GLU A 147 -18.41 -3.47 26.81
CA GLU A 147 -18.43 -4.92 26.60
C GLU A 147 -17.03 -5.52 26.82
N THR A 148 -16.96 -6.85 26.85
CA THR A 148 -15.70 -7.58 27.00
C THR A 148 -14.83 -7.53 25.73
N TRP A 149 -15.33 -6.92 24.65
CA TRP A 149 -14.63 -6.74 23.38
C TRP A 149 -14.48 -5.26 23.04
N VAL A 150 -13.35 -4.92 22.40
CA VAL A 150 -12.98 -3.56 21.97
C VAL A 150 -13.65 -3.22 20.63
N TRP A 151 -13.65 -4.18 19.71
CA TRP A 151 -14.34 -4.08 18.44
C TRP A 151 -14.91 -5.43 18.00
N LYS A 152 -15.96 -5.37 17.18
CA LYS A 152 -16.63 -6.50 16.55
C LYS A 152 -16.95 -6.18 15.09
N CYS A 153 -16.62 -7.09 14.19
CA CYS A 153 -17.03 -7.06 12.78
C CYS A 153 -18.06 -8.16 12.52
N ILE A 154 -19.18 -7.83 11.88
CA ILE A 154 -20.24 -8.79 11.54
C ILE A 154 -20.50 -8.75 10.04
N ALA A 155 -20.26 -9.86 9.35
CA ALA A 155 -20.45 -9.99 7.91
C ALA A 155 -21.55 -11.00 7.56
N ASN A 156 -22.28 -10.71 6.48
CA ASN A 156 -23.26 -11.62 5.93
C ASN A 156 -22.63 -12.45 4.79
N PRO A 157 -22.52 -13.78 4.92
CA PRO A 157 -21.90 -14.64 3.91
C PRO A 157 -22.69 -14.71 2.59
N TYR A 158 -23.92 -14.21 2.57
CA TYR A 158 -24.75 -14.17 1.37
C TYR A 158 -24.63 -12.84 0.60
N THR A 159 -23.81 -11.91 1.10
CA THR A 159 -23.48 -10.65 0.41
C THR A 159 -22.02 -10.64 0.01
N GLY A 160 -21.72 -10.21 -1.21
CA GLY A 160 -20.34 -10.07 -1.71
C GLY A 160 -19.85 -11.24 -2.56
N SER A 161 -18.53 -11.30 -2.71
CA SER A 161 -17.82 -12.20 -3.64
C SER A 161 -17.21 -13.44 -2.97
N ILE A 162 -17.31 -13.55 -1.64
CA ILE A 162 -16.71 -14.66 -0.91
C ILE A 162 -17.56 -15.92 -1.12
N PRO A 163 -17.00 -17.02 -1.66
CA PRO A 163 -17.81 -18.11 -2.22
C PRO A 163 -18.52 -18.96 -1.18
N THR A 164 -17.91 -19.16 -0.02
CA THR A 164 -18.45 -20.02 1.04
C THR A 164 -18.36 -19.41 2.43
N VAL A 165 -19.22 -19.93 3.30
CA VAL A 165 -19.27 -19.61 4.72
C VAL A 165 -17.90 -19.85 5.36
N ILE A 166 -17.25 -20.99 5.12
CA ILE A 166 -15.94 -21.32 5.72
C ILE A 166 -14.84 -20.35 5.25
N GLU A 167 -14.76 -20.07 3.94
CA GLU A 167 -13.78 -19.12 3.40
C GLU A 167 -13.95 -17.72 4.00
N LEU A 168 -15.19 -17.30 4.29
CA LEU A 168 -15.43 -16.03 4.97
C LEU A 168 -14.76 -15.99 6.34
N VAL A 169 -14.90 -17.03 7.17
CA VAL A 169 -14.27 -17.07 8.50
C VAL A 169 -12.76 -17.11 8.43
N GLU A 170 -12.18 -17.93 7.54
CA GLU A 170 -10.73 -17.98 7.36
C GLU A 170 -10.18 -16.63 6.89
N THR A 171 -10.82 -16.01 5.89
CA THR A 171 -10.46 -14.68 5.40
C THR A 171 -10.58 -13.63 6.49
N GLY A 172 -11.67 -13.65 7.27
CA GLY A 172 -11.85 -12.70 8.36
C GLY A 172 -10.84 -12.87 9.49
N ILE A 173 -10.40 -14.11 9.77
CA ILE A 173 -9.31 -14.33 10.72
C ILE A 173 -8.01 -13.71 10.20
N GLU A 174 -7.63 -14.00 8.95
CA GLU A 174 -6.41 -13.47 8.35
C GLU A 174 -6.40 -11.94 8.31
N VAL A 175 -7.50 -11.35 7.85
CA VAL A 175 -7.64 -9.91 7.63
C VAL A 175 -7.78 -9.14 8.93
N LEU A 176 -8.51 -9.66 9.93
CA LEU A 176 -8.86 -8.87 11.12
C LEU A 176 -7.93 -9.10 12.33
N THR A 177 -7.19 -10.20 12.39
CA THR A 177 -6.28 -10.50 13.51
C THR A 177 -5.26 -9.39 13.79
N PRO A 178 -4.62 -8.74 12.80
CA PRO A 178 -3.63 -7.69 13.04
C PRO A 178 -4.15 -6.50 13.85
N TYR A 179 -5.46 -6.26 13.83
CA TYR A 179 -6.09 -5.14 14.55
C TYR A 179 -6.50 -5.50 15.99
N CYS A 180 -6.13 -6.69 16.48
CA CYS A 180 -6.41 -7.09 17.85
C CYS A 180 -5.17 -6.97 18.77
N PRO A 181 -4.96 -5.82 19.44
CA PRO A 181 -3.73 -5.58 20.21
C PRO A 181 -3.60 -6.47 21.44
N SER A 182 -4.71 -7.01 21.99
CA SER A 182 -4.68 -7.96 23.10
C SER A 182 -4.18 -9.35 22.66
N GLY A 183 -4.23 -9.65 21.36
CA GLY A 183 -4.02 -10.99 20.81
C GLY A 183 -5.14 -11.97 21.12
N ASP A 184 -6.15 -11.58 21.90
CA ASP A 184 -7.31 -12.40 22.23
C ASP A 184 -8.42 -12.15 21.21
N PHE A 185 -8.21 -12.76 20.04
CA PHE A 185 -9.09 -12.65 18.89
C PHE A 185 -9.96 -13.91 18.74
N ALA A 186 -11.25 -13.71 18.47
CA ALA A 186 -12.19 -14.80 18.22
C ALA A 186 -13.00 -14.54 16.94
N GLY A 187 -13.18 -15.60 16.14
CA GLY A 187 -14.00 -15.62 14.94
C GLY A 187 -14.95 -16.82 14.97
N SER A 188 -16.24 -16.62 14.67
CA SER A 188 -17.25 -17.68 14.68
C SER A 188 -18.42 -17.38 13.74
N PHE A 189 -19.35 -18.33 13.62
CA PHE A 189 -20.67 -18.06 13.04
C PHE A 189 -21.69 -17.85 14.14
N ALA A 190 -22.59 -16.88 13.95
CA ALA A 190 -23.81 -16.80 14.73
C ALA A 190 -24.58 -18.12 14.62
N SER A 191 -24.99 -18.68 15.76
CA SER A 191 -25.63 -19.99 15.84
C SER A 191 -27.07 -20.02 15.32
N ALA A 192 -27.65 -18.88 14.94
CA ALA A 192 -29.02 -18.74 14.48
C ALA A 192 -29.08 -18.08 13.09
N PRO A 193 -30.00 -18.50 12.20
CA PRO A 193 -30.17 -17.88 10.88
C PRO A 193 -30.58 -16.39 10.97
N PRO A 194 -30.10 -15.53 10.05
CA PRO A 194 -29.12 -15.84 9.01
C PRO A 194 -27.76 -16.14 9.63
N LEU A 195 -27.04 -17.13 9.09
CA LEU A 195 -25.65 -17.39 9.51
C LEU A 195 -24.85 -16.12 9.20
N LEU A 196 -24.29 -15.48 10.22
CA LEU A 196 -23.42 -14.32 10.08
C LEU A 196 -22.02 -14.72 10.54
N GLY A 197 -20.99 -14.30 9.79
CA GLY A 197 -19.62 -14.34 10.28
C GLY A 197 -19.45 -13.23 11.32
N GLU A 198 -18.91 -13.57 12.49
CA GLU A 198 -18.65 -12.63 13.56
C GLU A 198 -17.21 -12.77 14.02
N TRP A 199 -16.48 -11.65 14.06
CA TRP A 199 -15.14 -11.59 14.63
C TRP A 199 -15.06 -10.45 15.62
N TYR A 200 -14.32 -10.64 16.70
CA TYR A 200 -14.13 -9.60 17.71
C TYR A 200 -12.77 -9.74 18.39
N CYS A 201 -12.28 -8.60 18.87
CA CYS A 201 -11.10 -8.54 19.72
C CYS A 201 -11.52 -8.30 21.15
N ASN A 202 -11.14 -9.19 22.06
CA ASN A 202 -11.40 -9.02 23.49
C ASN A 202 -10.51 -7.90 24.07
N ALA A 203 -11.04 -7.22 25.08
CA ALA A 203 -10.35 -6.14 25.81
C ALA A 203 -9.23 -6.66 26.72
#